data_AF-A0A5J4SQB7-F1
#
_entry.id   AF-A0A5J4SQB7-F1
#
_cell.length_a   1.000
_cell.length_b   1.000
_cell.length_c   1.000
_cell.angle_alpha   90.00
_cell.angle_beta   90.00
_cell.angle_gamma   90.00
#
_symmetry.space_group_name_H-M   'P 1'
#
loop_
_entity.id
_entity.type
_entity.pdbx_description
1 polymer ?
#
loop_
_entity_poly.entity_id
_entity_poly.type
_entity_poly.pdbx_seq_one_letter_code
_entity_poly.pdbx_strand_id
1 'polypeptide(L)'
;DLKANDTFHKAVDLFKKAGMTFLQLQDQDNQTRQTTSKRKKDVKHELCDAIISELYGNFQQAADKYYEVSTVIIPPAESDEYLKKAITSAILAQPSERRSRLISNLYKDERSGDEKKIDKKLAKVLEKIFLQQLVVEKEDNATLEQALDKRIVPHLKKAILK
;
A
#
# COMPACT_ATOMS: atom_id res chain seq x y z
N ASP A 1 30.76 27.59 -20.67
CA ASP A 1 29.51 26.93 -21.13
C ASP A 1 29.39 26.55 -22.60
N LEU A 2 30.43 26.68 -23.45
CA LEU A 2 30.34 26.17 -24.84
C LEU A 2 30.50 24.64 -24.96
N LYS A 3 31.26 23.99 -24.06
CA LYS A 3 31.57 22.55 -24.15
C LYS A 3 30.36 21.63 -23.91
N ALA A 4 29.40 22.07 -23.09
CA ALA A 4 28.19 21.30 -22.80
C ALA A 4 27.22 21.31 -24.00
N ASN A 5 27.11 22.45 -24.68
CA ASN A 5 26.24 22.60 -25.84
C ASN A 5 26.72 21.77 -27.04
N ASP A 6 28.04 21.75 -27.29
CA ASP A 6 28.63 20.93 -28.35
C ASP A 6 28.48 19.42 -28.09
N THR A 7 28.52 19.02 -26.81
CA THR A 7 28.33 17.63 -26.42
C THR A 7 26.88 17.19 -26.63
N PHE A 8 25.91 18.07 -26.34
CA PHE A 8 24.51 17.81 -26.59
C PHE A 8 24.21 17.69 -28.08
N HIS A 9 24.72 18.61 -28.91
CA HIS A 9 24.51 18.55 -30.36
C HIS A 9 25.14 17.30 -31.00
N LYS A 10 26.35 16.91 -30.57
CA LYS A 10 26.97 15.65 -31.02
C LYS A 10 26.18 14.41 -30.64
N ALA A 11 25.59 14.38 -29.45
CA ALA A 11 24.73 13.29 -29.02
C ALA A 11 23.47 13.21 -29.89
N VAL A 12 22.81 14.35 -30.12
CA VAL A 12 21.60 14.44 -30.96
C VAL A 12 21.88 13.98 -32.40
N ASP A 13 23.03 14.33 -32.97
CA ASP A 13 23.42 13.90 -34.31
C ASP A 13 23.72 12.39 -34.39
N LEU A 14 24.35 11.83 -33.34
CA LEU A 14 24.56 10.40 -33.21
C LEU A 14 23.22 9.64 -33.15
N PHE A 15 22.24 10.18 -32.42
CA PHE A 15 20.91 9.57 -32.28
C PHE A 15 20.09 9.63 -33.56
N LYS A 16 20.14 10.74 -34.29
CA LYS A 16 19.52 10.84 -35.62
C LYS A 16 20.15 9.87 -36.61
N LYS A 17 21.47 9.68 -36.55
CA LYS A 17 22.21 8.74 -37.41
C LYS A 17 21.87 7.27 -37.11
N ALA A 18 21.46 6.97 -35.88
CA ALA A 18 20.96 5.66 -35.46
C ALA A 18 19.47 5.42 -35.78
N GLY A 19 18.79 6.39 -36.43
CA GLY A 19 17.38 6.26 -36.81
C GLY A 19 16.38 6.40 -35.65
N MET A 20 16.84 6.83 -34.47
CA MET A 20 15.98 6.98 -33.29
C MET A 20 15.39 8.38 -33.24
N THR A 21 14.07 8.47 -33.16
CA THR A 21 13.33 9.73 -33.02
C THR A 21 13.12 10.07 -31.53
N PHE A 22 13.13 11.35 -31.18
CA PHE A 22 13.01 11.82 -29.79
C PHE A 22 11.76 11.29 -29.06
N LEU A 23 10.66 11.02 -29.78
CA LEU A 23 9.47 10.40 -29.21
C LEU A 23 9.70 8.97 -28.68
N GLN A 24 10.60 8.19 -29.30
CA GLN A 24 10.88 6.82 -28.87
C GLN A 24 11.64 6.75 -27.54
N LEU A 25 12.31 7.84 -27.14
CA LEU A 25 12.96 7.96 -25.83
C LEU A 25 11.95 8.25 -24.71
N GLN A 26 10.86 8.97 -25.03
CA GLN A 26 9.82 9.28 -24.05
C GLN A 26 8.98 8.04 -23.68
N ASP A 27 8.80 7.12 -24.63
CA ASP A 27 8.15 5.82 -24.38
C ASP A 27 9.06 4.86 -23.61
N GLN A 28 10.38 4.92 -23.81
CA GLN A 28 11.31 4.15 -22.98
C GLN A 28 11.34 4.65 -21.54
N ASP A 29 11.38 5.96 -21.28
CA ASP A 29 11.35 6.51 -19.92
C ASP A 29 10.06 6.18 -19.15
N ASN A 30 8.94 6.00 -19.85
CA ASN A 30 7.68 5.57 -19.24
C ASN A 30 7.67 4.06 -18.92
N GLN A 31 8.45 3.25 -19.63
CA GLN A 31 8.67 1.84 -19.32
C GLN A 31 9.78 1.62 -18.26
N THR A 32 10.87 2.40 -18.26
CA THR A 32 11.97 2.28 -17.27
C THR A 32 11.59 2.79 -15.88
N ARG A 33 10.54 3.61 -15.72
CA ARG A 33 9.99 3.93 -14.38
C ARG A 33 9.40 2.71 -13.66
N GLN A 34 9.10 1.62 -14.36
CA GLN A 34 8.60 0.38 -13.75
C GLN A 34 9.69 -0.67 -13.50
N THR A 35 10.95 -0.41 -13.89
CA THR A 35 12.05 -1.38 -13.74
C THR A 35 13.26 -0.78 -13.03
N THR A 36 13.06 -0.03 -11.95
CA THR A 36 14.14 0.12 -10.97
C THR A 36 14.22 -1.18 -10.16
N SER A 37 15.18 -2.03 -10.51
CA SER A 37 15.83 -3.06 -9.68
C SER A 37 15.12 -3.35 -8.36
N LYS A 38 14.35 -4.44 -8.29
CA LYS A 38 13.82 -5.00 -7.02
C LYS A 38 15.00 -5.36 -6.13
N ARG A 39 15.54 -4.38 -5.38
CA ARG A 39 16.32 -4.67 -4.18
C ARG A 39 15.47 -5.63 -3.37
N LYS A 40 16.01 -6.77 -2.96
CA LYS A 40 15.35 -7.63 -1.97
C LYS A 40 15.06 -6.76 -0.76
N LYS A 41 13.81 -6.34 -0.60
CA LYS A 41 13.39 -5.53 0.54
C LYS A 41 13.50 -6.42 1.77
N ASP A 42 14.21 -5.93 2.78
CA ASP A 42 14.29 -6.61 4.06
C ASP A 42 12.92 -6.55 4.73
N VAL A 43 12.32 -7.70 4.99
CA VAL A 43 11.01 -7.83 5.65
C VAL A 43 11.00 -7.10 6.99
N LYS A 44 12.11 -7.15 7.74
CA LYS A 44 12.21 -6.45 9.04
C LYS A 44 12.15 -4.94 8.87
N HIS A 45 12.81 -4.42 7.84
CA HIS A 45 12.77 -2.99 7.54
C HIS A 45 11.35 -2.55 7.21
N GLU A 46 10.68 -3.23 6.27
CA GLU A 46 9.30 -2.90 5.87
C GLU A 46 8.30 -3.02 7.03
N LEU A 47 8.50 -4.00 7.92
CA LEU A 47 7.67 -4.17 9.10
C LEU A 47 7.86 -3.03 10.12
N CYS A 48 9.11 -2.66 10.44
CA CYS A 48 9.39 -1.51 11.31
C CYS A 48 8.77 -0.24 10.75
N ASP A 49 8.92 -0.06 9.45
CA ASP A 49 8.36 1.05 8.70
C ASP A 49 6.83 1.07 8.74
N ALA A 50 6.16 -0.07 8.64
CA ALA A 50 4.71 -0.19 8.77
C ALA A 50 4.24 0.20 10.17
N ILE A 51 4.92 -0.31 11.21
CA ILE A 51 4.62 -0.02 12.62
C ILE A 51 4.79 1.47 12.90
N ILE A 52 5.88 2.08 12.42
CA ILE A 52 6.12 3.51 12.59
C ILE A 52 5.01 4.32 11.92
N SER A 53 4.65 4.01 10.67
CA SER A 53 3.55 4.67 9.97
C SER A 53 2.22 4.54 10.72
N GLU A 54 1.94 3.36 11.28
CA GLU A 54 0.75 3.08 12.09
C GLU A 54 0.71 3.94 13.36
N LEU A 55 1.83 4.05 14.08
CA LEU A 55 1.96 4.87 15.29
C LEU A 55 1.78 6.36 15.02
N TYR A 56 2.25 6.86 13.88
CA TYR A 56 2.05 8.25 13.46
C TYR A 56 0.66 8.52 12.85
N GLY A 57 -0.21 7.51 12.75
CA GLY A 57 -1.54 7.63 12.15
C GLY A 57 -1.52 7.73 10.61
N ASN A 58 -0.39 7.43 9.97
CA ASN A 58 -0.31 7.30 8.51
C ASN A 58 -0.78 5.91 8.07
N PHE A 59 -2.07 5.66 8.25
CA PHE A 59 -2.67 4.34 8.04
C PHE A 59 -2.62 3.85 6.60
N GLN A 60 -2.65 4.75 5.61
CA GLN A 60 -2.51 4.35 4.21
C GLN A 60 -1.15 3.71 3.96
N GLN A 61 -0.08 4.34 4.45
CA GLN A 61 1.28 3.82 4.28
C GLN A 61 1.47 2.53 5.09
N ALA A 62 0.94 2.47 6.32
CA ALA A 62 0.97 1.27 7.14
C ALA A 62 0.28 0.09 6.44
N ALA A 63 -0.91 0.32 5.87
CA ALA A 63 -1.70 -0.70 5.19
C ALA A 63 -0.96 -1.27 3.96
N ASP A 64 -0.37 -0.40 3.14
CA ASP A 64 0.39 -0.81 1.96
C ASP A 64 1.59 -1.70 2.34
N LYS A 65 2.33 -1.32 3.39
CA LYS A 65 3.52 -2.07 3.85
C LYS A 65 3.15 -3.38 4.53
N TYR A 66 2.12 -3.39 5.38
CA TYR A 66 1.63 -4.63 5.97
C TYR A 66 1.12 -5.60 4.91
N TYR A 67 0.42 -5.10 3.88
CA TYR A 67 -0.01 -5.94 2.77
C TYR A 67 1.18 -6.49 1.99
N GLU A 68 2.18 -5.65 1.67
CA GLU A 68 3.41 -6.08 1.01
C GLU A 68 4.10 -7.19 1.81
N VAL A 69 4.34 -6.99 3.12
CA VAL A 69 4.94 -7.99 4.01
C VAL A 69 4.12 -9.29 4.03
N SER A 70 2.78 -9.20 4.06
CA SER A 70 1.90 -10.38 4.06
C SER A 70 2.03 -11.24 2.80
N THR A 71 2.52 -10.68 1.69
CA THR A 71 2.68 -11.37 0.40
C THR A 71 4.07 -11.97 0.19
N VAL A 72 5.02 -11.66 1.09
CA VAL A 72 6.36 -12.25 1.06
C VAL A 72 6.30 -13.68 1.64
N ILE A 73 7.31 -14.50 1.32
CA ILE A 73 7.46 -15.86 1.86
C ILE A 73 7.80 -15.76 3.36
N ILE A 74 6.77 -15.76 4.19
CA ILE A 74 6.82 -15.82 5.67
C ILE A 74 5.90 -16.95 6.15
N PRO A 75 6.00 -17.39 7.42
CA PRO A 75 5.10 -18.40 7.97
C PRO A 75 3.63 -18.01 7.77
N PRO A 76 2.73 -18.95 7.43
CA PRO A 76 1.32 -18.64 7.16
C PRO A 76 0.62 -17.87 8.28
N ALA A 77 0.90 -18.21 9.54
CA ALA A 77 0.31 -17.52 10.70
C ALA A 77 0.71 -16.03 10.78
N GLU A 78 1.98 -15.71 10.49
CA GLU A 78 2.47 -14.33 10.45
C GLU A 78 1.90 -13.58 9.23
N SER A 79 1.81 -14.28 8.10
CA SER A 79 1.19 -13.75 6.87
C SER A 79 -0.26 -13.32 7.10
N ASP A 80 -1.05 -14.17 7.77
CA ASP A 80 -2.44 -13.90 8.09
C ASP A 80 -2.57 -12.73 9.11
N GLU A 81 -1.65 -12.63 10.09
CA GLU A 81 -1.62 -11.51 11.03
C GLU A 81 -1.31 -10.17 10.34
N TYR A 82 -0.33 -10.13 9.45
CA TYR A 82 -0.01 -8.91 8.71
C TYR A 82 -1.10 -8.53 7.71
N LEU A 83 -1.77 -9.52 7.11
CA LEU A 83 -2.96 -9.25 6.29
C LEU A 83 -4.07 -8.61 7.13
N LYS A 84 -4.34 -9.13 8.34
CA LYS A 84 -5.31 -8.53 9.28
C LYS A 84 -4.96 -7.08 9.62
N LYS A 85 -3.68 -6.79 9.89
CA LYS A 85 -3.18 -5.43 10.15
C LYS A 85 -3.32 -4.52 8.92
N ALA A 86 -3.10 -5.06 7.72
CA ALA A 86 -3.29 -4.33 6.47
C ALA A 86 -4.76 -3.94 6.25
N ILE A 87 -5.69 -4.88 6.42
CA ILE A 87 -7.14 -4.65 6.33
C ILE A 87 -7.56 -3.57 7.33
N THR A 88 -7.16 -3.74 8.59
CA THR A 88 -7.51 -2.80 9.66
C THR A 88 -6.99 -1.40 9.37
N SER A 89 -5.73 -1.28 8.96
CA SER A 89 -5.12 0.01 8.59
C SER A 89 -5.79 0.62 7.36
N ALA A 90 -6.16 -0.18 6.36
CA ALA A 90 -6.84 0.32 5.16
C ALA A 90 -8.24 0.88 5.46
N ILE A 91 -8.97 0.26 6.39
CA ILE A 91 -10.27 0.75 6.87
C ILE A 91 -10.13 2.10 7.59
N LEU A 92 -9.08 2.25 8.40
CA LEU A 92 -8.80 3.46 9.18
C LEU A 92 -8.20 4.61 8.35
N ALA A 93 -7.63 4.31 7.19
CA ALA A 93 -7.03 5.32 6.32
C ALA A 93 -8.09 6.31 5.78
N GLN A 94 -7.68 7.55 5.57
CA GLN A 94 -8.55 8.59 4.99
C GLN A 94 -9.00 8.24 3.57
N PRO A 95 -10.21 8.66 3.15
CA PRO A 95 -10.69 8.45 1.78
C PRO A 95 -9.74 9.00 0.72
N SER A 96 -9.24 8.10 -0.13
CA SER A 96 -8.39 8.42 -1.27
C SER A 96 -8.50 7.34 -2.34
N GLU A 97 -8.17 7.66 -3.59
CA GLU A 97 -8.12 6.65 -4.66
C GLU A 97 -7.15 5.51 -4.34
N ARG A 98 -6.00 5.85 -3.74
CA ARG A 98 -4.98 4.86 -3.33
C ARG A 98 -5.57 3.87 -2.32
N ARG A 99 -6.31 4.37 -1.33
CA ARG A 99 -7.03 3.53 -0.36
C ARG A 99 -8.04 2.62 -1.05
N SER A 100 -8.86 3.16 -1.95
CA SER A 100 -9.88 2.36 -2.65
C SER A 100 -9.28 1.24 -3.50
N ARG A 101 -8.13 1.49 -4.15
CA ARG A 101 -7.39 0.46 -4.89
C ARG A 101 -6.88 -0.64 -3.95
N LEU A 102 -6.30 -0.26 -2.81
CA LEU A 102 -5.83 -1.23 -1.81
C LEU A 102 -6.99 -2.07 -1.25
N ILE A 103 -8.12 -1.45 -0.89
CA ILE A 103 -9.33 -2.16 -0.42
C ILE A 103 -9.82 -3.17 -1.46
N SER A 104 -9.80 -2.83 -2.75
CA SER A 104 -10.17 -3.79 -3.80
C SER A 104 -9.21 -4.99 -3.85
N ASN A 105 -7.91 -4.76 -3.68
CA ASN A 105 -6.93 -5.85 -3.64
C ASN A 105 -7.13 -6.75 -2.41
N LEU A 106 -7.33 -6.13 -1.24
CA LEU A 106 -7.58 -6.85 0.02
C LEU A 106 -8.87 -7.68 -0.05
N TYR A 107 -9.95 -7.15 -0.62
CA TYR A 107 -11.21 -7.87 -0.76
C TYR A 107 -11.11 -9.07 -1.71
N LYS A 108 -10.29 -8.95 -2.76
CA LYS A 108 -10.04 -10.04 -3.73
C LYS A 108 -9.04 -11.09 -3.23
N ASP A 109 -8.33 -10.82 -2.15
CA ASP A 109 -7.43 -11.78 -1.52
C ASP A 109 -8.26 -12.88 -0.86
N GLU A 110 -8.09 -14.13 -1.31
CA GLU A 110 -8.86 -15.28 -0.80
C GLU A 110 -8.73 -15.45 0.73
N ARG A 111 -7.58 -15.06 1.29
CA ARG A 111 -7.31 -15.12 2.74
C ARG A 111 -8.22 -14.18 3.54
N SER A 112 -8.67 -13.08 2.93
CA SER A 112 -9.56 -12.10 3.57
C SER A 112 -10.96 -12.63 3.82
N GLY A 113 -11.39 -13.66 3.07
CA GLY A 113 -12.68 -14.33 3.23
C GLY A 113 -12.65 -15.57 4.13
N ASP A 114 -11.47 -16.02 4.56
CA ASP A 114 -11.32 -17.23 5.38
C ASP A 114 -11.59 -16.92 6.86
N GLU A 115 -12.73 -17.42 7.37
CA GLU A 115 -13.16 -17.21 8.76
C GLU A 115 -12.20 -17.80 9.80
N LYS A 116 -11.30 -18.71 9.41
CA LYS A 116 -10.28 -19.25 10.32
C LYS A 116 -9.08 -18.33 10.48
N LYS A 117 -8.88 -17.39 9.55
CA LYS A 117 -7.70 -16.52 9.46
C LYS A 117 -8.03 -15.08 9.85
N ILE A 118 -9.17 -14.59 9.37
CA ILE A 118 -9.62 -13.21 9.58
C ILE A 118 -10.94 -13.22 10.33
N ASP A 119 -11.07 -12.31 11.30
CA ASP A 119 -12.31 -12.15 12.06
C ASP A 119 -13.48 -11.85 11.11
N LYS A 120 -14.53 -12.68 11.17
CA LYS A 120 -15.74 -12.54 10.33
C LYS A 120 -16.33 -11.13 10.33
N LYS A 121 -16.25 -10.42 11.46
CA LYS A 121 -16.73 -9.04 11.56
C LYS A 121 -15.85 -8.07 10.76
N LEU A 122 -14.53 -8.23 10.81
CA LEU A 122 -13.59 -7.41 10.04
C LEU A 122 -13.78 -7.62 8.53
N ALA A 123 -13.94 -8.88 8.11
CA ALA A 123 -14.24 -9.22 6.72
C ALA A 123 -15.55 -8.56 6.21
N LYS A 124 -16.60 -8.55 7.04
CA LYS A 124 -17.87 -7.85 6.72
C LYS A 124 -17.70 -6.33 6.60
N VAL A 125 -16.89 -5.70 7.44
CA VAL A 125 -16.62 -4.25 7.33
C VAL A 125 -15.87 -3.96 6.04
N LEU A 126 -14.87 -4.77 5.70
CA LEU A 126 -14.13 -4.67 4.44
C LEU A 126 -15.07 -4.79 3.23
N GLU A 127 -15.97 -5.77 3.24
CA GLU A 127 -16.99 -5.96 2.20
C GLU A 127 -17.91 -4.74 2.07
N LYS A 128 -18.47 -4.24 3.18
CA LYS A 128 -19.31 -3.03 3.16
C LYS A 128 -18.59 -1.84 2.54
N ILE A 129 -17.33 -1.60 2.91
CA ILE A 129 -16.53 -0.49 2.38
C ILE A 129 -16.25 -0.68 0.90
N PHE A 130 -15.90 -1.90 0.47
CA PHE A 130 -15.68 -2.21 -0.93
C PHE A 130 -16.95 -1.98 -1.77
N LEU A 131 -18.11 -2.39 -1.25
CA LEU A 131 -19.42 -2.20 -1.87
C LEU A 131 -20.00 -0.78 -1.69
N GLN A 132 -19.27 0.13 -1.05
CA GLN A 132 -19.69 1.51 -0.76
C GLN A 132 -21.00 1.58 0.06
N GLN A 133 -21.21 0.58 0.92
CA GLN A 133 -22.35 0.51 1.84
C GLN A 133 -22.07 1.27 3.14
N LEU A 134 -23.15 1.65 3.83
CA LEU A 134 -23.06 2.34 5.13
C LEU A 134 -22.44 1.41 6.20
N VAL A 135 -21.41 1.89 6.87
CA VAL A 135 -20.78 1.28 8.05
C VAL A 135 -21.44 1.89 9.29
N VAL A 136 -21.99 1.05 10.18
CA VAL A 136 -22.80 1.51 11.32
C VAL A 136 -21.96 1.47 12.58
N GLU A 137 -21.69 2.65 13.15
CA GLU A 137 -20.63 2.91 14.13
C GLU A 137 -20.60 2.01 15.38
N LYS A 138 -21.75 1.54 15.88
CA LYS A 138 -21.80 0.85 17.18
C LYS A 138 -21.15 -0.55 17.18
N GLU A 139 -21.35 -1.33 16.13
CA GLU A 139 -20.81 -2.70 16.04
C GLU A 139 -19.44 -2.74 15.36
N ASP A 140 -19.26 -1.87 14.37
CA ASP A 140 -18.08 -1.84 13.52
C ASP A 140 -16.86 -1.24 14.29
N ASN A 141 -17.07 -0.23 15.14
CA ASN A 141 -15.99 0.36 15.95
C ASN A 141 -15.47 -0.59 17.04
N ALA A 142 -16.34 -1.33 17.73
CA ALA A 142 -15.92 -2.29 18.76
C ALA A 142 -15.05 -3.42 18.18
N THR A 143 -15.33 -3.81 16.93
CA THR A 143 -14.54 -4.80 16.20
C THR A 143 -13.15 -4.25 15.85
N LEU A 144 -13.07 -3.01 15.38
CA LEU A 144 -11.80 -2.35 15.08
C LEU A 144 -10.95 -2.14 16.34
N GLU A 145 -11.58 -1.79 17.48
CA GLU A 145 -10.88 -1.67 18.76
C GLU A 145 -10.34 -3.01 19.28
N GLN A 146 -11.01 -4.14 19.02
CA GLN A 146 -10.50 -5.49 19.35
C GLN A 146 -9.38 -5.96 18.43
N ALA A 147 -9.45 -5.61 17.14
CA ALA A 147 -8.43 -5.97 16.15
C ALA A 147 -7.14 -5.15 16.31
N LEU A 148 -7.20 -4.03 17.03
CA LEU A 148 -6.08 -3.13 17.25
C LEU A 148 -5.20 -3.51 18.45
N ASP A 149 -3.92 -3.20 18.34
CA ASP A 149 -3.05 -3.13 19.51
C ASP A 149 -3.54 -2.00 20.45
N LYS A 150 -3.74 -2.33 21.73
CA LYS A 150 -4.17 -1.41 22.78
C LYS A 150 -3.32 -0.13 22.86
N ARG A 151 -2.07 -0.19 22.38
CA ARG A 151 -1.15 0.96 22.31
C ARG A 151 -1.60 2.04 21.30
N ILE A 152 -2.40 1.68 20.30
CA ILE A 152 -2.75 2.55 19.16
C ILE A 152 -4.15 3.17 19.31
N VAL A 153 -5.04 2.52 20.07
CA VAL A 153 -6.42 2.96 20.37
C VAL A 153 -6.54 4.44 20.82
N PRO A 154 -5.63 5.00 21.65
CA PRO A 154 -5.71 6.41 22.06
C PRO A 154 -5.58 7.41 20.89
N HIS A 155 -4.77 7.09 19.88
CA HIS A 155 -4.52 7.96 18.73
C HIS A 155 -5.73 7.96 17.78
N LEU A 156 -6.42 6.82 17.67
CA LEU A 156 -7.62 6.68 16.84
C LEU A 156 -8.83 7.42 17.38
N LYS A 157 -9.09 7.37 18.70
CA LYS A 157 -10.17 8.17 19.31
C LYS A 157 -10.02 9.64 18.94
N LYS A 158 -8.78 10.15 18.94
CA LYS A 158 -8.47 11.53 18.55
C LYS A 158 -8.65 11.82 17.05
N ALA A 159 -8.51 10.82 16.17
CA ALA A 159 -8.68 10.98 14.72
C ALA A 159 -10.14 10.87 14.28
N ILE A 160 -10.95 10.06 14.96
CA ILE A 160 -12.37 9.84 14.67
C ILE A 160 -13.25 10.92 15.32
N LEU A 161 -12.86 11.48 16.48
CA LEU A 161 -13.60 12.53 17.20
C LEU A 161 -13.23 13.97 16.78
N LYS A 162 -12.68 14.15 15.57
CA LYS A 162 -12.40 15.47 14.99
C LYS A 162 -13.27 15.69 13.75
#